data_AF-A0A444ZFW8-F1
#
_entry.id   AF-A0A444ZFW8-F1
#
_cell.length_a   1.000
_cell.length_b   1.000
_cell.length_c   1.000
_cell.angle_alpha   90.00
_cell.angle_beta   90.00
_cell.angle_gamma   90.00
#
_symmetry.space_group_name_H-M   'P 1'
#
loop_
_entity.id
_entity.type
_entity.pdbx_description
1 polymer ?
#
loop_
_entity_poly.entity_id
_entity_poly.type
_entity_poly.pdbx_seq_one_letter_code
_entity_poly.pdbx_strand_id
1 'polypeptide(L)'
;MKDELFKGFLEKHEFASNYDKAMARTVWNKTMHDRYPDILKRARNRAFKEANSTSIADIKGHGPKAMKVDVWNGLVYHWLDSKWQNKSVAGQKNRAAMPAHKLHTAGSISFGEHKRRKEAKLKRRVSFLEVYDDVHKKKSGEYVSEVSKKIIDSYGEVISQKYGEDLIDQPEVDPDVWTEVAGTNKKGRVHGLGRILDIGIHDHRDVPLPEDTGVSTVKSVSHTDITEAIKEALPSAINAVLPSVVNEAIQSNLLSLLSKIPEFPQEKNH
;
A
#
# COMPACT_ATOMS: atom_id res chain seq x y z
N MET A 1 -0.22 24.83 -0.36
CA MET A 1 0.04 23.95 -1.52
C MET A 1 -0.97 22.82 -1.70
N LYS A 2 -1.12 21.84 -0.80
CA LYS A 2 -2.11 20.75 -1.02
C LYS A 2 -3.53 21.30 -1.18
N ASP A 3 -3.91 22.28 -0.37
CA ASP A 3 -5.25 22.89 -0.46
C ASP A 3 -5.42 23.73 -1.73
N GLU A 4 -4.38 24.46 -2.13
CA GLU A 4 -4.37 25.26 -3.38
C GLU A 4 -4.45 24.36 -4.62
N LEU A 5 -3.69 23.26 -4.64
CA LEU A 5 -3.76 22.28 -5.72
C LEU A 5 -5.11 21.57 -5.77
N PHE A 6 -5.72 21.32 -4.62
CA PHE A 6 -7.06 20.74 -4.57
C PHE A 6 -8.13 21.74 -4.98
N LYS A 7 -7.98 23.03 -4.65
CA LYS A 7 -8.86 24.09 -5.14
C LYS A 7 -8.86 24.13 -6.66
N GLY A 8 -7.67 24.12 -7.28
CA GLY A 8 -7.56 24.03 -8.75
C GLY A 8 -8.05 22.70 -9.33
N PHE A 9 -8.10 21.62 -8.54
CA PHE A 9 -8.75 20.37 -8.94
C PHE A 9 -10.28 20.50 -8.92
N LEU A 10 -10.84 21.12 -7.87
CA LEU A 10 -12.28 21.38 -7.75
C LEU A 10 -12.80 22.31 -8.84
N GLU A 11 -12.02 23.31 -9.26
CA GLU A 11 -12.39 24.24 -10.33
C GLU A 11 -12.49 23.57 -11.71
N LYS A 12 -11.97 22.35 -11.87
CA LYS A 12 -11.92 21.61 -13.14
C LYS A 12 -12.90 20.43 -13.21
N HIS A 13 -13.60 20.14 -12.12
CA HIS A 13 -14.46 18.97 -12.02
C HIS A 13 -15.79 19.35 -11.38
N GLU A 14 -16.87 18.88 -11.99
CA GLU A 14 -18.20 18.96 -11.41
C GLU A 14 -18.46 17.70 -10.58
N PHE A 15 -19.15 17.88 -9.45
CA PHE A 15 -19.49 16.79 -8.53
C PHE A 15 -21.00 16.76 -8.36
N ALA A 16 -21.59 15.57 -8.44
CA ALA A 16 -23.04 15.38 -8.37
C ALA A 16 -23.61 15.73 -6.98
N SER A 17 -22.80 15.63 -5.93
CA SER A 17 -23.20 16.00 -4.57
C SER A 17 -22.03 16.52 -3.72
N ASN A 18 -22.36 17.15 -2.59
CA ASN A 18 -21.37 17.53 -1.58
C ASN A 18 -20.67 16.30 -0.97
N TYR A 19 -21.36 15.16 -0.89
CA TYR A 19 -20.78 13.89 -0.47
C TYR A 19 -19.67 13.45 -1.44
N ASP A 20 -19.95 13.48 -2.75
CA ASP A 20 -18.96 13.11 -3.78
C ASP A 20 -17.75 14.05 -3.76
N LYS A 21 -17.97 15.34 -3.50
CA LYS A 21 -16.88 16.31 -3.33
C LYS A 21 -16.00 16.00 -2.11
N ALA A 22 -16.60 15.59 -0.99
CA ALA A 22 -15.87 15.16 0.21
C ALA A 22 -15.12 13.83 -0.02
N MET A 23 -15.74 12.89 -0.73
CA MET A 23 -15.09 11.63 -1.13
C MET A 23 -13.91 11.90 -2.07
N ALA A 24 -14.08 12.80 -3.04
CA ALA A 24 -13.04 13.22 -3.96
C ALA A 24 -11.85 13.83 -3.22
N ARG A 25 -12.07 14.62 -2.16
CA ARG A 25 -11.00 15.12 -1.29
C ARG A 25 -10.21 13.99 -0.64
N THR A 26 -10.92 12.99 -0.13
CA THR A 26 -10.29 11.81 0.51
C THR A 26 -9.43 11.03 -0.47
N VAL A 27 -9.97 10.71 -1.65
CA VAL A 27 -9.24 10.02 -2.71
C VAL A 27 -8.06 10.87 -3.19
N TRP A 28 -8.28 12.15 -3.45
CA TRP A 28 -7.24 13.08 -3.89
C TRP A 28 -6.09 13.16 -2.90
N ASN A 29 -6.36 13.21 -1.59
CA ASN A 29 -5.32 13.22 -0.57
C ASN A 29 -4.48 11.93 -0.59
N LYS A 30 -5.12 10.76 -0.75
CA LYS A 30 -4.43 9.48 -0.88
C LYS A 30 -3.56 9.45 -2.13
N THR A 31 -4.13 9.78 -3.29
CA THR A 31 -3.41 9.83 -4.57
C THR A 31 -2.24 10.81 -4.51
N MET A 32 -2.44 12.00 -3.94
CA MET A 32 -1.38 12.99 -3.82
C MET A 32 -0.30 12.55 -2.85
N HIS A 33 -0.60 11.77 -1.81
CA HIS A 33 0.46 11.22 -0.96
C HIS A 33 1.48 10.40 -1.78
N ASP A 34 0.98 9.58 -2.70
CA ASP A 34 1.82 8.69 -3.51
C ASP A 34 2.46 9.40 -4.71
N ARG A 35 1.69 10.26 -5.40
CA ARG A 35 2.10 10.88 -6.68
C ARG A 35 2.86 12.19 -6.51
N TYR A 36 2.74 12.86 -5.36
CA TYR A 36 3.37 14.16 -5.14
C TYR A 36 4.91 14.16 -5.25
N PRO A 37 5.64 13.15 -4.73
CA PRO A 37 7.10 13.06 -4.96
C PRO A 37 7.47 13.04 -6.44
N ASP A 38 6.73 12.31 -7.27
CA ASP A 38 6.95 12.25 -8.72
C ASP A 38 6.64 13.59 -9.40
N ILE A 39 5.57 14.26 -8.97
CA ILE A 39 5.20 15.60 -9.47
C ILE A 39 6.31 16.59 -9.14
N LEU A 40 6.83 16.59 -7.91
CA LEU A 40 7.94 17.45 -7.51
C LEU A 40 9.22 17.13 -8.28
N LYS A 41 9.52 15.84 -8.52
CA LYS A 41 10.66 15.43 -9.34
C LYS A 41 10.54 16.00 -10.76
N ARG A 42 9.36 15.90 -11.39
CA ARG A 42 9.11 16.49 -12.72
C ARG A 42 9.21 18.01 -12.71
N ALA A 43 8.65 18.66 -11.69
CA ALA A 43 8.75 20.12 -11.52
C ALA A 43 10.21 20.57 -11.42
N ARG A 44 11.00 19.90 -10.58
CA ARG A 44 12.43 20.18 -10.42
C ARG A 44 13.21 19.99 -11.72
N ASN A 45 12.92 18.92 -12.47
CA ASN A 45 13.56 18.70 -13.77
C ASN A 45 13.20 19.79 -14.80
N ARG A 46 11.99 20.34 -14.77
CA ARG A 46 11.61 21.48 -15.62
C ARG A 46 12.32 22.75 -15.18
N ALA A 47 12.37 23.01 -13.88
CA ALA A 47 13.06 24.16 -13.33
C ALA A 47 14.54 24.19 -13.71
N PHE A 48 15.24 23.05 -13.68
CA PHE A 48 16.62 22.94 -14.18
C PHE A 48 16.76 23.29 -15.66
N LYS A 49 15.81 22.85 -16.49
CA LYS A 49 15.79 23.18 -17.92
C LYS A 49 15.54 24.67 -18.16
N GLU A 50 14.60 25.26 -17.42
CA GLU A 50 14.26 26.68 -17.53
C GLU A 50 15.38 27.59 -17.04
N ALA A 51 16.07 27.20 -15.95
CA ALA A 51 17.23 27.90 -15.42
C ALA A 51 18.52 27.65 -16.24
N ASN A 52 18.48 26.73 -17.21
CA ASN A 52 19.65 26.23 -17.94
C ASN A 52 20.83 25.89 -16.99
N SER A 53 20.53 25.21 -15.89
CA SER A 53 21.50 24.91 -14.84
C SER A 53 21.30 23.52 -14.26
N THR A 54 22.35 22.99 -13.65
CA THR A 54 22.35 21.76 -12.86
C THR A 54 22.42 22.02 -11.35
N SER A 55 22.63 23.27 -10.94
CA SER A 55 22.72 23.71 -9.55
C SER A 55 21.32 23.88 -8.95
N ILE A 56 21.08 23.28 -7.78
CA ILE A 56 19.83 23.42 -7.04
C ILE A 56 19.59 24.87 -6.61
N ALA A 57 20.64 25.67 -6.40
CA ALA A 57 20.47 27.07 -6.02
C ALA A 57 19.85 27.92 -7.14
N ASP A 58 20.10 27.54 -8.39
CA ASP A 58 19.79 28.34 -9.57
C ASP A 58 18.32 28.15 -9.99
N ILE A 59 17.66 27.10 -9.50
CA ILE A 59 16.24 26.85 -9.81
C ILE A 59 15.28 27.68 -8.95
N LYS A 60 15.77 28.60 -8.11
CA LYS A 60 14.91 29.55 -7.38
C LYS A 60 14.09 30.40 -8.34
N GLY A 61 12.83 30.66 -8.02
CA GLY A 61 11.91 31.38 -8.91
C GLY A 61 11.42 30.59 -10.14
N HIS A 62 12.10 29.51 -10.55
CA HIS A 62 11.71 28.64 -11.67
C HIS A 62 10.70 27.55 -11.26
N GLY A 63 9.86 27.85 -10.26
CA GLY A 63 8.85 26.93 -9.76
C GLY A 63 7.66 26.79 -10.71
N PRO A 64 6.83 25.73 -10.57
CA PRO A 64 5.60 25.61 -11.34
C PRO A 64 4.69 26.83 -11.15
N LYS A 65 4.06 27.32 -12.24
CA LYS A 65 3.12 28.46 -12.20
C LYS A 65 2.01 28.35 -11.15
N ALA A 66 1.55 27.13 -10.87
CA ALA A 66 0.52 26.85 -9.87
C ALA A 66 1.02 26.89 -8.40
N MET A 67 2.32 27.15 -8.18
CA MET A 67 2.96 27.19 -6.88
C MET A 67 3.49 28.59 -6.61
N LYS A 68 3.19 29.13 -5.42
CA LYS A 68 3.77 30.40 -4.97
C LYS A 68 5.29 30.33 -4.95
N VAL A 69 5.93 31.41 -5.39
CA VAL A 69 7.40 31.52 -5.48
C VAL A 69 8.05 31.25 -4.13
N ASP A 70 7.51 31.77 -3.04
CA ASP A 70 8.07 31.56 -1.69
C ASP A 70 8.04 30.09 -1.27
N VAL A 71 6.96 29.37 -1.62
CA VAL A 71 6.82 27.95 -1.33
C VAL A 71 7.84 27.14 -2.12
N TRP A 72 8.03 27.47 -3.40
CA TRP A 72 9.05 26.83 -4.23
C TRP A 72 10.45 27.12 -3.71
N ASN A 73 10.76 28.37 -3.38
CA ASN A 73 12.05 28.77 -2.83
C ASN A 73 12.31 28.06 -1.49
N GLY A 74 11.30 27.90 -0.63
CA GLY A 74 11.37 27.09 0.59
C GLY A 74 11.76 25.64 0.33
N LEU A 75 11.22 25.01 -0.72
CA LEU A 75 11.64 23.66 -1.14
C LEU A 75 13.08 23.64 -1.64
N VAL A 76 13.50 24.67 -2.40
CA VAL A 76 14.88 24.79 -2.87
C VAL A 76 15.85 24.90 -1.69
N TYR A 77 15.55 25.72 -0.69
CA TYR A 77 16.34 25.79 0.56
C TYR A 77 16.40 24.44 1.26
N HIS A 78 15.28 23.72 1.35
CA HIS A 78 15.26 22.38 1.93
C HIS A 78 16.10 21.37 1.16
N TRP A 79 16.21 21.47 -0.17
CA TRP A 79 17.07 20.59 -0.97
C TRP A 79 18.56 20.99 -0.92
N LEU A 80 18.86 22.24 -0.58
CA LEU A 80 20.21 22.73 -0.34
C LEU A 80 20.73 22.36 1.06
N ASP A 81 19.83 22.06 2.00
CA ASP A 81 20.19 21.59 3.34
C ASP A 81 21.08 20.35 3.29
N SER A 82 22.22 20.40 3.98
CA SER A 82 23.23 19.34 3.94
C SER A 82 22.72 18.02 4.50
N LYS A 83 21.87 18.07 5.54
CA LYS A 83 21.22 16.88 6.11
C LYS A 83 20.31 16.21 5.09
N TRP A 84 19.54 16.99 4.31
CA TRP A 84 18.75 16.45 3.21
C TRP A 84 19.62 15.83 2.10
N GLN A 85 20.68 16.53 1.68
CA GLN A 85 21.59 16.04 0.63
C GLN A 85 22.26 14.72 1.02
N ASN A 86 22.77 14.64 2.25
CA ASN A 86 23.36 13.42 2.79
C ASN A 86 22.37 12.25 2.76
N LYS A 87 21.11 12.50 3.16
CA LYS A 87 20.05 11.47 3.09
C LYS A 87 19.74 11.06 1.66
N SER A 88 19.70 12.01 0.73
CA SER A 88 19.48 11.75 -0.70
C SER A 88 20.59 10.88 -1.30
N VAL A 89 21.86 11.23 -1.05
CA VAL A 89 23.03 10.47 -1.50
C VAL A 89 23.05 9.07 -0.89
N ALA A 90 22.83 8.95 0.42
CA ALA A 90 22.75 7.64 1.07
C ALA A 90 21.62 6.79 0.48
N GLY A 91 20.44 7.38 0.24
CA GLY A 91 19.33 6.71 -0.41
C GLY A 91 19.64 6.26 -1.85
N GLN A 92 20.38 7.06 -2.61
CA GLN A 92 20.84 6.69 -3.95
C GLN A 92 21.83 5.52 -3.90
N LYS A 93 22.84 5.59 -3.01
CA LYS A 93 23.81 4.50 -2.81
C LYS A 93 23.11 3.20 -2.41
N ASN A 94 22.14 3.26 -1.49
CA ASN A 94 21.36 2.10 -1.07
C ASN A 94 20.53 1.48 -2.20
N ARG A 95 19.98 2.30 -3.11
CA ARG A 95 19.25 1.81 -4.29
C ARG A 95 20.19 1.25 -5.37
N ALA A 96 21.39 1.78 -5.49
CA ALA A 96 22.40 1.24 -6.42
C ALA A 96 22.97 -0.08 -5.90
N ALA A 97 23.17 -0.19 -4.58
CA ALA A 97 23.64 -1.39 -3.91
C ALA A 97 22.51 -2.41 -3.65
N MET A 98 21.70 -2.73 -4.67
CA MET A 98 20.72 -3.81 -4.56
C MET A 98 21.44 -5.12 -4.29
N PRO A 99 21.19 -5.78 -3.15
CA PRO A 99 21.85 -7.05 -2.85
C PRO A 99 21.49 -8.11 -3.89
N ALA A 100 22.46 -8.97 -4.22
CA ALA A 100 22.32 -10.00 -5.24
C ALA A 100 21.09 -10.92 -5.01
N HIS A 101 20.81 -11.28 -3.75
CA HIS A 101 19.64 -12.08 -3.35
C HIS A 101 18.27 -11.38 -3.54
N LYS A 102 18.23 -10.08 -3.86
CA LYS A 102 16.97 -9.35 -4.12
C LYS A 102 16.66 -9.22 -5.62
N LEU A 103 17.58 -9.59 -6.48
CA LEU A 103 17.40 -9.48 -7.92
C LEU A 103 16.44 -10.58 -8.39
N HIS A 104 15.37 -10.19 -9.09
CA HIS A 104 14.41 -11.08 -9.72
C HIS A 104 13.77 -10.38 -10.93
N THR A 105 13.18 -11.15 -11.84
CA THR A 105 12.51 -10.71 -13.06
C THR A 105 10.99 -10.63 -12.93
N ALA A 106 10.42 -10.98 -11.77
CA ALA A 106 8.96 -10.95 -11.53
C ALA A 106 8.29 -9.58 -11.73
N GLY A 107 9.06 -8.49 -11.62
CA GLY A 107 8.52 -7.13 -11.71
C GLY A 107 7.61 -6.79 -10.52
N SER A 108 6.48 -6.11 -10.80
CA SER A 108 5.47 -5.76 -9.79
C SER A 108 4.42 -6.84 -9.54
N ILE A 109 4.57 -8.01 -10.16
CA ILE A 109 3.64 -9.14 -10.03
C ILE A 109 4.12 -10.00 -8.86
N SER A 110 3.19 -10.38 -7.97
CA SER A 110 3.49 -11.25 -6.82
C SER A 110 3.84 -12.66 -7.27
N PHE A 111 4.60 -13.40 -6.45
CA PHE A 111 4.94 -14.80 -6.75
C PHE A 111 3.69 -15.69 -6.81
N GLY A 112 2.69 -15.43 -5.96
CA GLY A 112 1.40 -16.15 -6.02
C GLY A 112 0.64 -15.91 -7.33
N GLU A 113 0.70 -14.71 -7.89
CA GLU A 113 0.11 -14.44 -9.21
C GLU A 113 0.91 -15.09 -10.35
N HIS A 114 2.24 -15.08 -10.28
CA HIS A 114 3.09 -15.85 -11.21
C HIS A 114 2.75 -17.35 -11.17
N LYS A 115 2.57 -17.91 -9.96
CA LYS A 115 2.13 -19.29 -9.76
C LYS A 115 0.78 -19.55 -10.43
N ARG A 116 -0.26 -18.78 -10.11
CA ARG A 116 -1.61 -18.94 -10.70
C ARG A 116 -1.58 -18.91 -12.22
N ARG A 117 -0.85 -17.97 -12.81
CA ARG A 117 -0.71 -17.87 -14.28
C ARG A 117 -0.01 -19.09 -14.86
N LYS A 118 1.01 -19.62 -14.19
CA LYS A 118 1.77 -20.79 -14.63
C LYS A 118 0.94 -22.07 -14.49
N GLU A 119 0.19 -22.25 -13.42
CA GLU A 119 -0.74 -23.37 -13.21
C GLU A 119 -1.86 -23.38 -14.25
N ALA A 120 -2.48 -22.22 -14.51
CA ALA A 120 -3.50 -22.10 -15.55
C ALA A 120 -2.95 -22.46 -16.94
N LYS A 121 -1.70 -22.06 -17.24
CA LYS A 121 -1.04 -22.38 -18.50
C LYS A 121 -0.68 -23.87 -18.63
N LEU A 122 -0.19 -24.49 -17.55
CA LEU A 122 0.28 -25.88 -17.56
C LEU A 122 -0.82 -26.90 -17.22
N LYS A 123 -1.98 -26.44 -16.74
CA LYS A 123 -3.10 -27.26 -16.27
C LYS A 123 -2.69 -28.30 -15.22
N ARG A 124 -1.70 -27.97 -14.40
CA ARG A 124 -1.23 -28.76 -13.26
C ARG A 124 -0.80 -27.84 -12.13
N ARG A 125 -0.66 -28.38 -10.92
CA ARG A 125 0.00 -27.67 -9.84
C ARG A 125 1.46 -27.38 -10.18
N VAL A 126 1.93 -26.22 -9.75
CA VAL A 126 3.30 -25.73 -9.97
C VAL A 126 3.92 -25.50 -8.61
N SER A 127 5.11 -26.04 -8.39
CA SER A 127 5.79 -25.90 -7.11
C SER A 127 6.40 -24.51 -6.93
N PHE A 128 6.66 -24.13 -5.68
CA PHE A 128 7.39 -22.90 -5.38
C PHE A 128 8.79 -22.87 -6.05
N LEU A 129 9.48 -24.00 -6.13
CA LEU A 129 10.77 -24.13 -6.84
C LEU A 129 10.65 -23.70 -8.30
N GLU A 130 9.60 -24.17 -8.99
CA GLU A 130 9.36 -23.81 -10.39
C GLU A 130 8.99 -22.35 -10.59
N VAL A 131 8.30 -21.74 -9.62
CA VAL A 131 7.99 -20.30 -9.65
C VAL A 131 9.26 -19.49 -9.41
N TYR A 132 10.06 -19.88 -8.41
CA TYR A 132 11.30 -19.22 -8.08
C TYR A 132 12.30 -19.25 -9.24
N ASP A 133 12.46 -20.40 -9.90
CA ASP A 133 13.33 -20.56 -11.07
C ASP A 133 12.94 -19.61 -12.22
N ASP A 134 11.63 -19.52 -12.52
CA ASP A 134 11.11 -18.66 -13.60
C ASP A 134 11.35 -17.18 -13.31
N VAL A 135 11.11 -16.74 -12.07
CA VAL A 135 11.26 -15.34 -11.68
C VAL A 135 12.70 -14.95 -11.31
N HIS A 136 13.65 -15.89 -11.27
CA HIS A 136 15.07 -15.60 -11.04
C HIS A 136 15.95 -15.91 -12.25
N LYS A 137 15.35 -16.28 -13.40
CA LYS A 137 16.04 -16.41 -14.68
C LYS A 137 15.77 -15.23 -15.60
N LYS A 138 16.80 -14.88 -16.38
CA LYS A 138 16.70 -13.98 -17.54
C LYS A 138 16.02 -14.72 -18.68
N LYS A 139 15.60 -13.98 -19.72
CA LYS A 139 15.10 -14.58 -20.97
C LYS A 139 16.10 -15.51 -21.67
N SER A 140 17.40 -15.36 -21.38
CA SER A 140 18.46 -16.27 -21.85
C SER A 140 18.49 -17.62 -21.13
N GLY A 141 17.71 -17.80 -20.05
CA GLY A 141 17.73 -18.99 -19.19
C GLY A 141 18.78 -18.95 -18.07
N GLU A 142 19.69 -17.97 -18.09
CA GLU A 142 20.68 -17.75 -17.04
C GLU A 142 20.05 -17.12 -15.79
N TYR A 143 20.51 -17.50 -14.61
CA TYR A 143 20.11 -16.84 -13.36
C TYR A 143 20.52 -15.36 -13.34
N VAL A 144 19.67 -14.53 -12.72
CA VAL A 144 19.96 -13.11 -12.48
C VAL A 144 21.05 -12.90 -11.43
N SER A 145 21.26 -13.91 -10.58
CA SER A 145 22.30 -13.93 -9.55
C SER A 145 22.71 -15.36 -9.22
N GLU A 146 24.02 -15.58 -9.12
CA GLU A 146 24.58 -16.83 -8.60
C GLU A 146 24.11 -17.13 -7.17
N VAL A 147 23.85 -16.09 -6.37
CA VAL A 147 23.33 -16.26 -5.00
C VAL A 147 21.91 -16.83 -5.04
N SER A 148 21.05 -16.34 -5.93
CA SER A 148 19.68 -16.86 -6.07
C SER A 148 19.68 -18.32 -6.51
N LYS A 149 20.62 -18.70 -7.39
CA LYS A 149 20.81 -20.09 -7.82
C LYS A 149 21.21 -20.98 -6.64
N LYS A 150 22.25 -20.60 -5.89
CA LYS A 150 22.70 -21.35 -4.71
C LYS A 150 21.59 -21.55 -3.67
N ILE A 151 20.80 -20.51 -3.40
CA ILE A 151 19.68 -20.60 -2.46
C ILE A 151 18.65 -21.65 -2.92
N ILE A 152 18.26 -21.64 -4.20
CA ILE A 152 17.21 -22.54 -4.66
C ILE A 152 17.71 -23.97 -4.83
N ASP A 153 18.97 -24.16 -5.24
CA ASP A 153 19.62 -25.47 -5.32
C ASP A 153 19.69 -26.11 -3.92
N SER A 154 20.22 -25.38 -2.92
CA SER A 154 20.31 -25.88 -1.54
C SER A 154 18.94 -26.11 -0.90
N TYR A 155 17.95 -25.25 -1.17
CA TYR A 155 16.60 -25.47 -0.67
C TYR A 155 15.97 -26.73 -1.28
N GLY A 156 16.14 -26.95 -2.59
CA GLY A 156 15.69 -28.18 -3.26
C GLY A 156 16.33 -29.44 -2.67
N GLU A 157 17.63 -29.42 -2.39
CA GLU A 157 18.34 -30.53 -1.75
C GLU A 157 17.78 -30.87 -0.36
N VAL A 158 17.64 -29.86 0.52
CA VAL A 158 17.15 -30.08 1.90
C VAL A 158 15.69 -30.53 1.92
N ILE A 159 14.85 -29.96 1.05
CA ILE A 159 13.44 -30.37 0.93
C ILE A 159 13.34 -31.81 0.44
N SER A 160 14.11 -32.19 -0.57
CA SER A 160 14.10 -33.56 -1.10
C SER A 160 14.58 -34.57 -0.05
N GLN A 161 15.56 -34.20 0.78
CA GLN A 161 16.02 -35.03 1.90
C GLN A 161 14.98 -35.16 3.02
N LYS A 162 14.23 -34.08 3.31
CA LYS A 162 13.28 -34.02 4.42
C LYS A 162 11.94 -34.68 4.10
N TYR A 163 11.45 -34.53 2.87
CA TYR A 163 10.10 -34.95 2.46
C TYR A 163 10.09 -36.07 1.42
N GLY A 164 11.23 -36.42 0.82
CA GLY A 164 11.29 -37.34 -0.31
C GLY A 164 10.84 -36.69 -1.63
N GLU A 165 10.67 -37.50 -2.67
CA GLU A 165 10.21 -37.03 -4.00
C GLU A 165 8.67 -36.83 -4.05
N ASP A 166 7.94 -37.42 -3.11
CA ASP A 166 6.48 -37.35 -3.08
C ASP A 166 6.00 -36.02 -2.48
N LEU A 167 5.43 -35.18 -3.35
CA LEU A 167 4.92 -33.83 -3.02
C LEU A 167 3.67 -33.82 -2.11
N ILE A 168 3.16 -34.98 -1.69
CA ILE A 168 1.85 -35.10 -1.02
C ILE A 168 1.87 -34.47 0.38
N ASP A 169 2.98 -34.64 1.12
CA ASP A 169 3.15 -34.12 2.49
C ASP A 169 4.03 -32.87 2.57
N GLN A 170 4.51 -32.37 1.43
CA GLN A 170 5.41 -31.21 1.41
C GLN A 170 4.62 -29.90 1.53
N PRO A 171 4.96 -29.00 2.48
CA PRO A 171 4.42 -27.66 2.48
C PRO A 171 4.85 -26.90 1.21
N GLU A 172 4.02 -25.97 0.76
CA GLU A 172 4.31 -25.11 -0.41
C GLU A 172 5.69 -24.44 -0.29
N VAL A 173 5.97 -23.93 0.92
CA VAL A 173 7.30 -23.50 1.35
C VAL A 173 7.47 -23.95 2.81
N ASP A 174 8.58 -24.61 3.12
CA ASP A 174 9.02 -24.83 4.50
C ASP A 174 9.76 -23.56 4.98
N PRO A 175 9.16 -22.77 5.90
CA PRO A 175 9.72 -21.50 6.32
C PRO A 175 11.03 -21.65 7.12
N ASP A 176 11.22 -22.77 7.82
CA ASP A 176 12.41 -23.00 8.64
C ASP A 176 13.59 -23.35 7.73
N VAL A 177 13.39 -24.30 6.81
CA VAL A 177 14.40 -24.67 5.81
C VAL A 177 14.74 -23.48 4.92
N TRP A 178 13.73 -22.70 4.50
CA TRP A 178 13.98 -21.51 3.71
C TRP A 178 14.78 -20.46 4.48
N THR A 179 14.48 -20.25 5.76
CA THR A 179 15.20 -19.29 6.60
C THR A 179 16.65 -19.72 6.81
N GLU A 180 16.91 -21.02 6.96
CA GLU A 180 18.25 -21.59 7.08
C GLU A 180 19.07 -21.36 5.80
N VAL A 181 18.49 -21.66 4.63
CA VAL A 181 19.20 -21.58 3.34
C VAL A 181 19.31 -20.15 2.81
N ALA A 182 18.22 -19.40 2.82
CA ALA A 182 18.19 -18.03 2.29
C ALA A 182 18.74 -17.00 3.28
N GLY A 183 18.72 -17.30 4.58
CA GLY A 183 19.16 -16.44 5.66
C GLY A 183 18.18 -15.30 5.99
N THR A 184 18.62 -14.43 6.89
CA THR A 184 17.90 -13.21 7.28
C THR A 184 18.74 -11.96 7.11
N ASN A 185 18.08 -10.83 6.88
CA ASN A 185 18.78 -9.55 6.89
C ASN A 185 19.07 -9.08 8.33
N LYS A 186 19.85 -8.00 8.48
CA LYS A 186 20.19 -7.37 9.77
C LYS A 186 18.99 -6.98 10.66
N LYS A 187 17.77 -7.03 10.14
CA LYS A 187 16.51 -6.75 10.86
C LYS A 187 15.68 -8.02 11.10
N GLY A 188 16.27 -9.20 10.95
CA GLY A 188 15.61 -10.50 11.14
C GLY A 188 14.55 -10.84 10.10
N ARG A 189 14.49 -10.14 8.97
CA ARG A 189 13.52 -10.47 7.91
C ARG A 189 14.12 -11.48 6.95
N VAL A 190 13.37 -12.56 6.70
CA VAL A 190 13.71 -13.63 5.76
C VAL A 190 13.86 -13.06 4.34
N HIS A 191 14.86 -13.57 3.61
CA HIS A 191 15.10 -13.19 2.23
C HIS A 191 14.13 -13.89 1.27
N GLY A 192 13.69 -13.23 0.20
CA GLY A 192 12.95 -13.86 -0.91
C GLY A 192 11.49 -14.27 -0.61
N LEU A 193 11.13 -14.57 0.64
CA LEU A 193 9.75 -14.71 1.07
C LEU A 193 9.18 -13.31 1.31
N GLY A 194 8.23 -12.89 0.46
CA GLY A 194 7.41 -11.71 0.73
C GLY A 194 6.63 -11.85 2.05
N ARG A 195 5.62 -11.01 2.27
CA ARG A 195 4.66 -11.33 3.35
C ARG A 195 4.03 -12.66 2.96
N ILE A 196 4.17 -13.67 3.82
CA ILE A 196 3.65 -15.05 3.71
C ILE A 196 2.20 -15.13 3.17
N LEU A 197 1.42 -14.05 3.33
CA LEU A 197 0.06 -13.89 2.81
C LEU A 197 -0.06 -13.97 1.27
N ASP A 198 0.98 -13.66 0.49
CA ASP A 198 0.88 -13.66 -0.99
C ASP A 198 1.12 -15.03 -1.64
N ILE A 199 1.70 -16.00 -0.92
CA ILE A 199 2.07 -17.34 -1.45
C ILE A 199 1.01 -18.40 -1.09
N GLY A 200 0.00 -18.04 -0.30
CA GLY A 200 -1.15 -18.90 -0.03
C GLY A 200 -1.04 -19.61 1.31
N ILE A 201 -1.61 -18.98 2.34
CA ILE A 201 -2.34 -19.72 3.37
C ILE A 201 -3.78 -19.82 2.89
N HIS A 202 -3.99 -20.56 1.80
CA HIS A 202 -5.27 -21.23 1.59
C HIS A 202 -4.92 -22.70 1.53
N ASP A 203 -5.28 -23.39 2.60
CA ASP A 203 -5.18 -24.84 2.69
C ASP A 203 -6.00 -25.44 1.54
N HIS A 204 -5.33 -25.83 0.47
CA HIS A 204 -5.94 -26.39 -0.73
C HIS A 204 -6.20 -27.89 -0.57
N ARG A 205 -6.41 -28.37 0.66
CA ARG A 205 -6.67 -29.79 0.91
C ARG A 205 -8.07 -30.25 0.48
N ASP A 206 -9.02 -29.33 0.23
CA ASP A 206 -10.41 -29.73 -0.09
C ASP A 206 -11.08 -28.99 -1.26
N VAL A 207 -10.34 -28.53 -2.28
CA VAL A 207 -10.98 -27.95 -3.48
C VAL A 207 -10.82 -28.87 -4.68
N PRO A 208 -11.88 -29.61 -5.08
CA PRO A 208 -11.90 -30.31 -6.36
C PRO A 208 -11.67 -29.33 -7.52
N LEU A 209 -10.97 -29.79 -8.57
CA LEU A 209 -10.82 -29.02 -9.80
C LEU A 209 -12.19 -28.51 -10.27
N PRO A 210 -12.31 -27.24 -10.69
CA PRO A 210 -13.58 -26.72 -11.16
C PRO A 210 -13.92 -27.43 -12.48
N GLU A 211 -14.96 -28.26 -12.43
CA GLU A 211 -15.71 -28.61 -13.63
C GLU A 211 -16.32 -27.33 -14.21
N ASP A 212 -16.19 -27.23 -15.53
CA ASP A 212 -16.69 -26.13 -16.34
C ASP A 212 -18.20 -25.96 -16.16
N THR A 213 -18.61 -25.03 -15.30
CA THR A 213 -20.01 -24.62 -15.16
C THR A 213 -20.12 -23.10 -15.04
N GLY A 214 -20.74 -22.55 -16.09
CA GLY A 214 -21.30 -21.21 -16.29
C GLY A 214 -21.19 -20.14 -15.19
N VAL A 215 -20.63 -19.00 -15.59
CA VAL A 215 -20.97 -17.61 -15.19
C VAL A 215 -21.88 -17.50 -13.95
N SER A 216 -21.27 -17.32 -12.78
CA SER A 216 -22.00 -16.89 -11.57
C SER A 216 -22.40 -15.43 -11.72
N THR A 217 -23.67 -15.22 -12.09
CA THR A 217 -24.30 -13.90 -12.07
C THR A 217 -24.66 -13.59 -10.63
N VAL A 218 -23.98 -12.61 -10.03
CA VAL A 218 -24.35 -12.04 -8.73
C VAL A 218 -25.75 -11.45 -8.87
N LYS A 219 -26.74 -12.00 -8.15
CA LYS A 219 -28.10 -11.43 -8.12
C LYS A 219 -28.02 -10.00 -7.58
N SER A 220 -28.49 -9.04 -8.37
CA SER A 220 -28.68 -7.65 -7.94
C SER A 220 -29.71 -7.60 -6.83
N VAL A 221 -29.33 -7.08 -5.67
CA VAL A 221 -30.24 -6.81 -4.54
C VAL A 221 -31.24 -5.74 -4.97
N SER A 222 -32.54 -5.97 -4.75
CA SER A 222 -33.59 -5.05 -5.18
C SER A 222 -33.69 -3.85 -4.23
N HIS A 223 -34.19 -2.72 -4.75
CA HIS A 223 -34.46 -1.53 -3.94
C HIS A 223 -35.44 -1.83 -2.78
N THR A 224 -36.34 -2.79 -2.98
CA THR A 224 -37.30 -3.25 -1.96
C THR A 224 -36.60 -3.91 -0.78
N ASP A 225 -35.60 -4.76 -1.03
CA ASP A 225 -34.82 -5.46 0.00
C ASP A 225 -34.03 -4.47 0.89
N ILE A 226 -33.48 -3.42 0.27
CA ILE A 226 -32.78 -2.33 0.99
C ILE A 226 -33.78 -1.56 1.86
N THR A 227 -35.00 -1.33 1.36
CA THR A 227 -36.01 -0.54 2.08
C THR A 227 -36.55 -1.30 3.28
N GLU A 228 -36.74 -2.61 3.19
CA GLU A 228 -37.12 -3.46 4.32
C GLU A 228 -36.03 -3.54 5.38
N ALA A 229 -34.77 -3.74 4.96
CA ALA A 229 -33.64 -3.75 5.88
C ALA A 229 -33.49 -2.42 6.67
N ILE A 230 -33.75 -1.28 6.01
CA ILE A 230 -33.76 0.03 6.68
C ILE A 230 -34.94 0.15 7.65
N LYS A 231 -36.15 -0.30 7.27
CA LYS A 231 -37.31 -0.27 8.17
C LYS A 231 -37.11 -1.14 9.41
N GLU A 232 -36.45 -2.28 9.27
CA GLU A 232 -36.16 -3.19 10.37
C GLU A 232 -35.08 -2.63 11.33
N ALA A 233 -34.02 -2.03 10.77
CA ALA A 233 -32.88 -1.57 11.56
C ALA A 233 -33.12 -0.21 12.25
N LEU A 234 -33.98 0.65 11.69
CA LEU A 234 -34.15 2.03 12.16
C LEU A 234 -34.65 2.16 13.61
N PRO A 235 -35.67 1.40 14.08
CA PRO A 235 -36.15 1.51 15.45
C PRO A 235 -35.07 1.13 16.48
N SER A 236 -34.26 0.11 16.19
CA SER A 236 -33.16 -0.33 17.05
C SER A 236 -32.05 0.72 17.13
N ALA A 237 -31.68 1.30 15.98
CA ALA A 237 -30.69 2.37 15.92
C ALA A 237 -31.15 3.63 16.69
N ILE A 238 -32.43 4.01 16.57
CA ILE A 238 -33.01 5.13 17.32
C ILE A 238 -32.96 4.84 18.82
N ASN A 239 -33.38 3.66 19.27
CA ASN A 239 -33.37 3.29 20.68
C ASN A 239 -31.96 3.20 21.29
N ALA A 240 -30.95 2.87 20.48
CA ALA A 240 -29.56 2.84 20.93
C ALA A 240 -28.98 4.25 21.15
N VAL A 241 -29.44 5.24 20.39
CA VAL A 241 -28.88 6.61 20.39
C VAL A 241 -29.69 7.58 21.24
N LEU A 242 -31.00 7.35 21.41
CA LEU A 242 -31.90 8.23 22.18
C LEU A 242 -31.39 8.53 23.60
N PRO A 243 -30.91 7.54 24.39
CA PRO A 243 -30.45 7.79 25.75
C PRO A 243 -29.24 8.73 25.80
N SER A 244 -28.30 8.64 24.85
CA SER A 244 -27.11 9.51 24.87
C SER A 244 -27.45 10.95 24.49
N VAL A 245 -28.29 11.13 23.47
CA VAL A 245 -28.71 12.45 22.99
C VAL A 245 -29.56 13.17 24.03
N VAL A 246 -30.47 12.46 24.71
CA VAL A 246 -31.27 13.04 25.81
C VAL A 246 -30.38 13.40 27.00
N ASN A 247 -29.38 12.58 27.33
CA ASN A 247 -28.45 12.88 28.42
C ASN A 247 -27.59 14.11 28.11
N GLU A 248 -27.08 14.24 26.88
CA GLU A 248 -26.33 15.42 26.44
C GLU A 248 -27.19 16.71 26.49
N ALA A 249 -28.45 16.64 26.05
CA ALA A 249 -29.37 17.77 26.10
C ALA A 249 -29.73 18.17 27.54
N ILE A 250 -29.93 17.20 28.44
CA ILE A 250 -30.19 17.46 29.86
C ILE A 250 -28.96 18.09 30.52
N GLN A 251 -27.76 17.57 30.28
CA GLN A 251 -26.51 18.12 30.82
C GLN A 251 -26.24 19.55 30.32
N SER A 252 -26.44 19.81 29.04
CA SER A 252 -26.28 21.15 28.46
C SER A 252 -27.25 22.16 29.07
N ASN A 253 -28.52 21.78 29.27
CA ASN A 253 -29.52 22.66 29.87
C ASN A 253 -29.31 22.86 31.39
N LEU A 254 -28.87 21.82 32.12
CA LEU A 254 -28.50 21.94 33.53
C LEU A 254 -27.31 22.88 33.73
N LEU A 255 -26.25 22.76 32.91
CA LEU A 255 -25.10 23.67 32.96
C LEU A 255 -25.49 25.12 32.63
N SER A 256 -26.40 25.31 31.66
CA SER A 256 -26.96 26.62 31.30
C SER A 256 -27.80 27.23 32.44
N LEU A 257 -28.54 26.43 33.20
CA LEU A 257 -29.34 26.88 34.35
C LEU A 257 -28.47 27.19 35.58
N LEU A 258 -27.49 26.34 35.88
CA LEU A 258 -26.57 26.51 37.02
C LEU A 258 -25.68 27.75 36.86
N SER A 259 -25.28 28.09 35.63
CA SER A 259 -24.50 29.32 35.35
C SER A 259 -25.27 30.63 35.56
N LYS A 260 -26.59 30.57 35.78
CA LYS A 260 -27.45 31.75 36.04
C LYS A 260 -27.74 31.99 37.52
N ILE A 261 -27.24 31.13 38.43
CA ILE A 261 -27.41 31.28 39.88
C ILE A 261 -26.26 32.17 40.42
N PRO A 262 -26.52 33.30 41.10
CA PRO A 262 -25.49 34.31 41.42
C PRO A 262 -24.36 33.89 42.39
N GLU A 263 -24.35 32.68 42.95
CA GLU A 263 -23.40 32.26 44.01
C GLU A 263 -22.66 30.94 43.74
N PHE A 264 -22.62 30.41 42.51
CA PHE A 264 -21.82 29.21 42.23
C PHE A 264 -20.32 29.54 42.08
N PRO A 265 -19.41 28.99 42.92
CA PRO A 265 -17.98 29.25 42.79
C PRO A 265 -17.42 28.55 41.54
N GLN A 266 -16.77 29.32 40.67
CA GLN A 266 -15.95 28.79 39.58
C GLN A 266 -14.67 28.21 40.21
N GLU A 267 -14.50 26.89 40.19
CA GLU A 267 -13.23 26.25 40.52
C GLU A 267 -12.14 26.73 39.56
N LYS A 268 -11.13 27.41 40.13
CA LYS A 268 -9.89 27.75 39.45
C LYS A 268 -9.05 26.49 39.39
N ASN A 269 -8.85 25.95 38.18
CA ASN A 269 -7.84 24.94 37.94
C ASN A 269 -6.45 25.58 38.01
N HIS A 270 -5.64 25.11 38.97
CA HIS A 270 -4.19 25.22 39.00
C HIS A 270 -3.57 23.99 38.33
#